data_AF-A0A2W6A559-F1
#
_entry.id   AF-A0A2W6A559-F1
#
_cell.length_a   1.000
_cell.length_b   1.000
_cell.length_c   1.000
_cell.angle_alpha   90.00
_cell.angle_beta   90.00
_cell.angle_gamma   90.00
#
_symmetry.space_group_name_H-M   'P 1'
#
loop_
_entity.id
_entity.type
_entity.pdbx_description
1 polymer ?
#
loop_
_entity_poly.entity_id
_entity_poly.type
_entity_poly.pdbx_seq_one_letter_code
_entity_poly.pdbx_strand_id
1 'polypeptide(L)' 'MRPQLATSPDVYDRARRFAREQGMPVYISEGEVVVERPAKTTAMVWPNGSVTWGNASGSDRRRAAA' A
#
# COMPACT_ATOMS: atom_id res chain seq x y z
N MET A 1 24.06 12.01 5.32
CA MET A 1 22.90 11.85 4.42
C MET A 1 22.19 10.57 4.80
N ARG A 2 20.96 10.66 5.35
CA ARG A 2 20.13 9.46 5.46
C ARG A 2 19.67 9.15 4.04
N PRO A 3 19.95 7.98 3.44
CA PRO A 3 19.23 7.62 2.25
C PRO A 3 17.77 7.63 2.67
N GLN A 4 16.97 8.53 2.09
CA GLN A 4 15.55 8.25 2.00
C GLN A 4 15.49 6.81 1.52
N LEU A 5 14.91 5.91 2.32
CA LEU A 5 14.32 4.70 1.78
C LEU A 5 13.21 5.18 0.84
N ALA A 6 13.60 5.73 -0.31
CA ALA A 6 12.78 5.82 -1.48
C ALA A 6 12.51 4.35 -1.78
N THR A 7 11.35 3.89 -1.34
CA THR A 7 10.76 2.62 -1.69
C THR A 7 11.15 2.30 -3.14
N SER A 8 11.99 1.27 -3.32
CA SER A 8 12.54 0.94 -4.65
C SER A 8 11.37 0.83 -5.65
N PRO A 9 11.50 1.29 -6.91
CA PRO A 9 10.48 1.06 -7.93
C PRO A 9 9.96 -0.39 -7.95
N ASP A 10 10.83 -1.36 -7.68
CA ASP A 10 10.51 -2.80 -7.58
C ASP A 10 9.46 -3.14 -6.52
N VAL A 11 9.38 -2.39 -5.41
CA VAL A 11 8.43 -2.68 -4.33
C VAL A 11 7.00 -2.39 -4.78
N TYR A 12 6.80 -1.35 -5.59
CA TYR A 12 5.50 -1.00 -6.13
C TYR A 12 5.04 -2.01 -7.17
N ASP A 13 5.95 -2.47 -8.02
CA ASP A 13 5.62 -3.50 -9.01
C ASP A 13 5.29 -4.83 -8.34
N ARG A 14 6.05 -5.22 -7.31
CA ARG A 14 5.74 -6.40 -6.49
C ARG A 14 4.39 -6.25 -5.79
N ALA A 15 4.11 -5.10 -5.19
CA ALA A 15 2.83 -4.84 -4.54
C ALA A 15 1.64 -4.89 -5.52
N ARG A 16 1.79 -4.32 -6.73
CA ARG A 16 0.75 -4.35 -7.77
C ARG A 16 0.46 -5.76 -8.24
N ARG A 17 1.50 -6.56 -8.46
CA ARG A 17 1.35 -7.97 -8.83
C ARG A 17 0.65 -8.74 -7.72
N PHE A 18 1.08 -8.56 -6.48
CA PHE A 18 0.54 -9.30 -5.36
C PHE A 18 -0.91 -8.92 -5.06
N ALA A 19 -1.27 -7.64 -5.10
CA ALA A 19 -2.66 -7.19 -4.94
C ALA A 19 -3.60 -7.75 -6.02
N ARG A 20 -3.10 -7.89 -7.26
CA ARG A 20 -3.84 -8.52 -8.36
C ARG A 20 -4.05 -10.02 -8.13
N GLU A 21 -2.99 -10.72 -7.75
CA GLU A 21 -3.04 -12.16 -7.48
C GLU A 21 -3.96 -12.49 -6.30
N GLN A 22 -3.94 -11.68 -5.25
CA GLN A 22 -4.77 -11.87 -4.05
C GLN A 22 -6.21 -11.32 -4.19
N GLY A 23 -6.48 -10.49 -5.20
CA GLY A 23 -7.78 -9.82 -5.36
C GLY A 23 -8.14 -8.87 -4.22
N MET A 24 -7.16 -8.47 -3.39
CA MET A 24 -7.35 -7.58 -2.23
C MET A 24 -6.23 -6.53 -2.12
N PRO A 25 -6.46 -5.39 -1.44
CA PRO A 25 -5.43 -4.39 -1.26
C PRO A 25 -4.26 -4.92 -0.41
N VAL A 26 -3.06 -4.44 -0.73
CA VAL A 26 -1.83 -4.70 0.06
C VAL A 26 -1.20 -3.37 0.47
N TYR A 27 -0.37 -3.39 1.49
CA TYR A 27 0.26 -2.21 2.08
C TYR A 27 1.76 -2.24 1.87
N ILE A 28 2.36 -1.07 1.69
CA ILE A 28 3.79 -0.86 1.67
C ILE A 28 4.16 -0.14 2.96
N SER A 29 5.00 -0.76 3.77
CA SER A 29 5.52 -0.19 5.01
C SER A 29 7.01 -0.41 5.08
N GLU A 30 7.77 0.66 5.34
CA GLU A 30 9.24 0.60 5.50
C GLU A 30 10.01 -0.08 4.35
N GLY A 31 9.43 -0.13 3.14
CA GLY A 31 10.05 -0.81 1.99
C GLY A 31 9.57 -2.24 1.74
N GLU A 32 8.64 -2.75 2.55
CA GLU A 32 8.11 -4.10 2.45
C GLU A 32 6.64 -4.13 2.05
N VAL A 33 6.22 -5.22 1.40
CA VAL A 33 4.81 -5.47 1.03
C VAL A 33 4.18 -6.37 2.09
N VAL A 34 3.10 -5.90 2.71
CA VAL A 34 2.36 -6.63 3.75
C VAL A 34 0.86 -6.68 3.42
N VAL A 35 0.18 -7.75 3.83
CA VAL A 35 -1.26 -7.94 3.59
C VAL A 35 -2.08 -7.34 4.73
N GLU A 36 -1.58 -7.43 5.96
CA GLU A 36 -2.23 -6.82 7.13
C GLU A 36 -1.87 -5.34 7.22
N ARG A 37 -2.86 -4.51 7.55
CA ARG A 37 -2.70 -3.05 7.63
C ARG A 37 -1.79 -2.68 8.80
N PRO A 38 -0.58 -2.14 8.56
CA PRO A 38 0.30 -1.70 9.63
C PRO A 38 -0.15 -0.33 10.19
N ALA A 39 0.22 -0.07 11.45
CA ALA A 39 -0.09 1.20 12.13
C ALA A 39 0.48 2.44 11.40
N LYS A 40 1.60 2.26 10.71
CA LYS A 40 2.17 3.24 9.78
C LYS A 40 2.29 2.59 8.42
N THR A 41 1.71 3.23 7.42
CA THR A 41 1.73 2.76 6.04
C THR A 41 2.26 3.87 5.14
N THR A 42 3.18 3.54 4.26
CA THR A 42 3.70 4.46 3.23
C THR A 42 2.74 4.54 2.05
N ALA A 43 2.23 3.39 1.60
CA ALA A 43 1.24 3.33 0.52
C ALA A 43 0.34 2.10 0.65
N MET A 44 -0.86 2.18 0.08
CA MET A 44 -1.75 1.05 -0.13
C MET A 44 -1.95 0.85 -1.63
N VAL A 45 -1.82 -0.38 -2.10
CA VAL A 45 -1.92 -0.75 -3.51
C VAL A 45 -3.15 -1.62 -3.70
N TRP A 46 -4.05 -1.18 -4.58
CA TRP A 46 -5.33 -1.84 -4.85
C TRP A 46 -5.19 -2.88 -5.99
N PRO A 47 -6.04 -3.91 -6.03
CA PRO A 47 -6.04 -4.93 -7.10
C PRO A 47 -6.23 -4.36 -8.51
N ASN A 48 -6.92 -3.22 -8.62
CA ASN A 48 -7.11 -2.53 -9.89
C ASN A 48 -5.85 -1.78 -10.38
N GLY A 49 -4.76 -1.79 -9.60
CA GLY A 49 -3.50 -1.12 -9.90
C GLY A 49 -3.39 0.31 -9.37
N SER A 50 -4.43 0.85 -8.73
CA SER A 50 -4.41 2.17 -8.10
C SER A 50 -3.52 2.15 -6.84
N VAL A 51 -2.89 3.29 -6.53
CA VAL A 51 -2.05 3.44 -5.34
C VAL A 51 -2.51 4.64 -4.53
N THR A 52 -2.77 4.44 -3.24
CA THR A 52 -3.05 5.50 -2.27
C THR A 52 -1.82 5.74 -1.40
N TRP A 53 -1.36 6.98 -1.31
CA TRP A 53 -0.14 7.38 -0.59
C TRP A 53 -0.44 7.97 0.78
N GLY A 54 0.44 7.74 1.75
CA GLY A 54 0.32 8.25 3.12
C GLY A 54 -0.33 7.26 4.09
N ASN A 55 -0.40 7.64 5.38
CA ASN A 55 -0.99 6.83 6.44
C ASN A 55 -2.39 6.38 6.01
N ALA A 56 -2.51 5.11 5.62
CA ALA A 56 -3.73 4.51 5.11
C ALA A 56 -4.91 4.66 6.09
N SER A 57 -4.67 5.08 7.34
CA SER A 57 -5.61 5.70 8.30
C SER A 57 -6.68 6.59 7.66
N GLY A 58 -6.40 7.30 6.57
CA GLY A 58 -7.38 8.18 5.90
C GLY A 58 -8.31 7.53 4.87
N SER A 59 -8.04 6.31 4.40
CA SER A 59 -8.79 5.73 3.25
C SER A 59 -10.10 5.05 3.63
N ASP A 60 -10.39 4.92 4.93
CA ASP A 60 -11.64 4.33 5.46
C ASP A 60 -12.84 5.30 5.46
N ARG A 61 -12.69 6.53 4.95
CA ARG A 61 -13.80 7.52 4.93
C ARG A 61 -14.72 7.44 3.71
N ARG A 62 -14.87 6.29 3.06
CA ARG A 62 -15.93 6.06 2.07
C ARG A 62 -16.48 4.62 2.10
N ARG A 63 -16.98 4.18 3.25
CA ARG A 63 -18.08 3.19 3.31
C ARG A 63 -18.83 3.23 4.65
N ALA A 64 -19.18 4.42 5.12
CA ALA A 64 -20.25 4.60 6.10
C ALA A 64 -21.37 5.39 5.40
N ALA A 65 -22.00 4.74 4.42
CA ALA A 65 -23.23 5.18 3.78
C ALA A 65 -23.99 3.92 3.38
N ALA A 66 -24.68 3.34 4.35
CA ALA A 66 -25.87 2.50 4.26
C ALA A 66 -26.26 2.09 5.68
#